data_AF-A0A0Q4BHL3-F1
#
_entry.id   AF-A0A0Q4BHL3-F1
#
_cell.length_a   1.000
_cell.length_b   1.000
_cell.length_c   1.000
_cell.angle_alpha   90.00
_cell.angle_beta   90.00
_cell.angle_gamma   90.00
#
_symmetry.space_group_name_H-M   'P 1'
#
loop_
_entity.id
_entity.type
_entity.pdbx_description
1 polymer ?
#
loop_
_entity_poly.entity_id
_entity_poly.type
_entity_poly.pdbx_seq_one_letter_code
_entity_poly.pdbx_strand_id
1 'polypeptide(L)'
;PAVRRLAREMGIDISEVKGTGPEGRVTEEDVRSFGAPKAPAKEVRPVMQPKFDLYGWVDRVPLKGIRKVTARHMIEAQTASAQVTTMETADVTELVALRERVKESSLKEKGVKMTYLPFIIKAVVAALKKHPYLNSEVNEETQEILLKKYYNIGIAVATDEGLMVPVIKAADQKDVYALAKELVELSEQARSRSIDLADLKGGTFTITNYGVFGGTFATPIANHPEVAILGIGRISDEPVVRGGEIVVRKIMYLSLTFDHRVLDGAEAARFLNDLVQLLEDPARALMEP
;
A
#
# COMPACT_ATOMS: atom_id res chain seq x y z
N PRO A 1 -16.72 -4.69 55.16
CA PRO A 1 -16.06 -4.99 56.47
C PRO A 1 -14.74 -5.76 56.33
N ALA A 2 -14.69 -6.80 55.49
CA ALA A 2 -13.48 -7.59 55.21
C ALA A 2 -12.35 -6.76 54.57
N VAL A 3 -12.64 -6.02 53.49
CA VAL A 3 -11.68 -5.13 52.80
C VAL A 3 -11.05 -4.07 53.73
N ARG A 4 -11.85 -3.47 54.63
CA ARG A 4 -11.36 -2.48 55.64
C ARG A 4 -10.51 -3.10 56.75
N ARG A 5 -10.61 -4.42 56.95
CA ARG A 5 -9.77 -5.16 57.90
C ARG A 5 -8.44 -5.48 57.23
N LEU A 6 -8.49 -5.99 56.00
CA LEU A 6 -7.31 -6.25 55.17
C LEU A 6 -6.45 -4.99 54.97
N ALA A 7 -7.06 -3.85 54.67
CA ALA A 7 -6.34 -2.58 54.56
C ALA A 7 -5.63 -2.17 55.86
N ARG A 8 -6.29 -2.36 57.02
CA ARG A 8 -5.67 -2.09 58.33
C ARG A 8 -4.54 -3.07 58.68
N GLU A 9 -4.70 -4.34 58.35
CA GLU A 9 -3.65 -5.36 58.52
C GLU A 9 -2.41 -5.07 57.65
N MET A 10 -2.61 -4.50 56.46
CA MET A 10 -1.54 -4.09 55.56
C MET A 10 -1.01 -2.66 55.83
N GLY A 11 -1.56 -1.95 56.82
CA GLY A 11 -1.17 -0.57 57.13
C GLY A 11 -1.53 0.46 56.07
N ILE A 12 -2.52 0.16 55.21
CA ILE A 12 -2.95 0.98 54.07
C ILE A 12 -4.19 1.79 54.46
N ASP A 13 -4.16 3.10 54.20
CA ASP A 13 -5.37 3.93 54.28
C ASP A 13 -6.28 3.61 53.09
N ILE A 14 -7.43 3.01 53.37
CA ILE A 14 -8.41 2.61 52.35
C ILE A 14 -8.98 3.80 51.57
N SER A 15 -8.90 5.02 52.10
CA SER A 15 -9.34 6.23 51.39
C SER A 15 -8.40 6.61 50.23
N GLU A 16 -7.16 6.14 50.25
CA GLU A 16 -6.16 6.37 49.19
C GLU A 16 -6.21 5.31 48.09
N VAL A 17 -6.93 4.20 48.33
CA VAL A 17 -7.06 3.09 47.38
C VAL A 17 -8.19 3.39 46.40
N LYS A 18 -7.85 3.48 45.10
CA LYS A 18 -8.83 3.64 44.03
C LYS A 18 -9.62 2.35 43.83
N GLY A 19 -10.91 2.37 44.14
CA GLY A 19 -11.78 1.20 44.01
C GLY A 19 -12.19 0.91 42.56
N THR A 20 -12.11 -0.37 42.17
CA THR A 20 -12.49 -0.85 40.83
C THR A 20 -13.79 -1.66 40.81
N GLY A 21 -14.41 -1.87 41.97
CA GLY A 21 -15.65 -2.63 42.10
C GLY A 21 -16.91 -1.86 41.67
N PRO A 22 -18.09 -2.53 41.67
CA PRO A 22 -19.37 -1.89 41.35
C PRO A 22 -19.63 -0.67 42.23
N GLU A 23 -20.05 0.44 41.61
CA GLU A 23 -20.23 1.75 42.25
C GLU A 23 -18.93 2.35 42.85
N GLY A 24 -17.76 1.96 42.35
CA GLY A 24 -16.46 2.47 42.81
C GLY A 24 -16.04 1.93 44.18
N ARG A 25 -16.63 0.80 44.62
CA ARG A 25 -16.25 0.16 45.88
C ARG A 25 -14.83 -0.42 45.77
N VAL A 26 -14.03 -0.19 46.81
CA VAL A 26 -12.71 -0.78 46.97
C VAL A 26 -12.84 -2.29 47.20
N THR A 27 -12.16 -3.07 46.36
CA THR A 27 -12.10 -4.54 46.45
C THR A 27 -10.85 -5.01 47.20
N GLU A 28 -10.77 -6.30 47.55
CA GLU A 28 -9.57 -6.85 48.18
C GLU A 28 -8.35 -6.82 47.25
N GLU A 29 -8.56 -6.94 45.94
CA GLU A 29 -7.52 -6.90 44.92
C GLU A 29 -6.91 -5.49 44.78
N ASP A 30 -7.73 -4.45 44.92
CA ASP A 30 -7.28 -3.05 44.92
C ASP A 30 -6.33 -2.77 46.10
N VAL A 31 -6.67 -3.27 47.29
CA VAL A 31 -5.84 -3.09 48.51
C VAL A 31 -4.52 -3.84 48.39
N ARG A 32 -4.54 -5.08 47.88
CA ARG A 32 -3.32 -5.87 47.66
C ARG A 32 -2.42 -5.25 46.59
N SER A 33 -3.00 -4.71 45.53
CA SER A 33 -2.28 -4.05 44.46
C SER A 33 -1.66 -2.71 44.88
N PHE A 34 -2.33 -1.98 45.79
CA PHE A 34 -1.80 -0.75 46.36
C PHE A 34 -0.60 -1.00 47.31
N GLY A 35 -0.64 -2.09 48.07
CA GLY A 35 0.43 -2.49 48.98
C GLY A 35 1.63 -3.20 48.32
N ALA A 36 1.50 -3.60 47.05
CA ALA A 36 2.61 -4.16 46.32
C ALA A 36 3.66 -3.06 46.07
N PRO A 37 4.95 -3.28 46.39
CA PRO A 37 5.99 -2.32 46.08
C PRO A 37 5.97 -2.08 44.57
N LYS A 38 5.64 -0.84 44.16
CA LYS A 38 5.83 -0.40 42.79
C LYS A 38 7.31 -0.61 42.48
N ALA A 39 7.61 -1.65 41.71
CA ALA A 39 8.94 -1.86 41.18
C ALA A 39 9.35 -0.54 40.53
N PRO A 40 10.52 0.03 40.88
CA PRO A 40 10.97 1.27 40.27
C PRO A 40 10.94 1.04 38.76
N ALA A 41 10.20 1.89 38.04
CA ALA A 41 10.23 1.89 36.59
C ALA A 41 11.71 1.96 36.21
N LYS A 42 12.23 0.91 35.56
CA LYS A 42 13.61 0.89 35.09
C LYS A 42 13.76 2.13 34.20
N GLU A 43 14.48 3.12 34.70
CA GLU A 43 14.98 4.20 33.86
C GLU A 43 15.81 3.54 32.76
N VAL A 44 15.24 3.51 31.56
CA VAL A 44 15.95 3.05 30.36
C VAL A 44 17.00 4.12 30.08
N ARG A 45 18.17 4.01 30.70
CA ARG A 45 19.32 4.83 30.33
C ARG A 45 19.67 4.50 28.88
N PRO A 46 19.72 5.49 27.96
CA PRO A 46 20.09 5.22 26.58
C PRO A 46 21.51 4.64 26.56
N VAL A 47 21.63 3.39 26.10
CA VAL A 47 22.93 2.75 25.90
C VAL A 47 23.63 3.50 24.78
N MET A 48 24.67 4.26 25.13
CA MET A 48 25.48 4.98 24.15
C MET A 48 26.25 3.94 23.32
N GLN A 49 25.81 3.71 22.09
CA GLN A 49 26.48 2.76 21.21
C GLN A 49 27.75 3.40 20.62
N PRO A 50 28.88 2.67 20.57
CA PRO A 50 30.13 3.20 20.00
C PRO A 50 29.94 3.66 18.55
N LYS A 51 30.57 4.79 18.18
CA LYS A 51 30.61 5.34 16.81
C LYS A 51 31.57 4.60 15.87
N PHE A 52 32.14 3.48 16.32
CA PHE A 52 33.07 2.68 15.55
C PHE A 52 32.84 1.20 15.86
N ASP A 53 33.23 0.34 14.93
CA ASP A 53 33.37 -1.10 15.13
C ASP A 53 34.83 -1.55 14.86
N LEU A 54 35.07 -2.85 14.70
CA LEU A 54 36.41 -3.40 14.44
C LEU A 54 37.03 -2.87 13.13
N TYR A 55 36.22 -2.37 12.20
CA TYR A 55 36.60 -2.04 10.83
C TYR A 55 36.58 -0.53 10.54
N GLY A 56 36.03 0.30 11.43
CA GLY A 56 36.10 1.76 11.30
C GLY A 56 34.91 2.49 11.91
N TRP A 57 34.71 3.72 11.45
CA TRP A 57 33.61 4.58 11.88
C TRP A 57 32.27 4.10 11.34
N VAL A 58 31.24 4.17 12.18
CA VAL A 58 29.87 3.73 11.87
C VAL A 58 28.89 4.85 12.19
N ASP A 59 28.17 5.30 11.17
CA ASP A 59 27.01 6.16 11.33
C ASP A 59 25.78 5.33 11.71
N ARG A 60 25.27 5.57 12.92
CA ARG A 60 24.08 4.90 13.44
C ARG A 60 22.85 5.76 13.18
N VAL A 61 22.08 5.40 12.15
CA VAL A 61 20.81 6.06 11.82
C VAL A 61 19.65 5.23 12.40
N PRO A 62 18.92 5.73 13.42
CA PRO A 62 17.82 4.97 14.02
C PRO A 62 16.60 4.92 13.09
N LEU A 63 15.90 3.78 13.06
CA LEU A 63 14.58 3.68 12.41
C LEU A 63 13.55 4.46 13.22
N LYS A 64 13.05 5.56 12.67
CA LYS A 64 12.04 6.45 13.26
C LYS A 64 10.95 6.80 12.25
N GLY A 65 9.83 7.34 12.73
CA GLY A 65 8.75 7.86 11.90
C GLY A 65 8.23 6.85 10.89
N ILE A 66 8.06 7.32 9.64
CA ILE A 66 7.54 6.52 8.51
C ILE A 66 8.40 5.28 8.28
N ARG A 67 9.74 5.39 8.29
CA ARG A 67 10.62 4.22 8.06
C ARG A 67 10.38 3.08 9.04
N LYS A 68 10.13 3.38 10.32
CA LYS A 68 9.83 2.35 11.33
C LYS A 68 8.47 1.70 11.09
N VAL A 69 7.47 2.50 10.69
CA VAL A 69 6.12 2.00 10.37
C VAL A 69 6.15 1.13 9.12
N THR A 70 6.80 1.60 8.05
CA THR A 70 7.00 0.86 6.80
C THR A 70 7.71 -0.46 7.06
N ALA A 71 8.81 -0.46 7.83
CA ALA A 71 9.55 -1.69 8.12
C ALA A 71 8.66 -2.76 8.80
N ARG A 72 7.85 -2.35 9.79
CA ARG A 72 6.89 -3.26 10.44
C ARG A 72 5.83 -3.76 9.46
N HIS A 73 5.23 -2.84 8.69
CA HIS A 73 4.15 -3.15 7.74
C HIS A 73 4.62 -4.08 6.61
N MET A 74 5.84 -3.90 6.10
CA MET A 74 6.41 -4.77 5.06
C MET A 74 6.69 -6.17 5.56
N ILE A 75 7.19 -6.32 6.81
CA ILE A 75 7.36 -7.63 7.42
C ILE A 75 6.00 -8.31 7.58
N GLU A 76 5.02 -7.60 8.13
CA GLU A 76 3.64 -8.09 8.29
C GLU A 76 3.08 -8.58 6.95
N ALA A 77 3.12 -7.75 5.90
CA ALA A 77 2.66 -8.12 4.57
C ALA A 77 3.36 -9.37 4.01
N GLN A 78 4.68 -9.48 4.16
CA GLN A 78 5.44 -10.63 3.68
C GLN A 78 5.12 -11.91 4.45
N THR A 79 4.88 -11.81 5.77
CA THR A 79 4.56 -12.97 6.61
C THR A 79 3.10 -13.40 6.49
N ALA A 80 2.20 -12.46 6.21
CA ALA A 80 0.76 -12.68 6.16
C ALA A 80 0.27 -13.09 4.76
N SER A 81 1.14 -13.32 3.76
CA SER A 81 0.73 -13.71 2.41
C SER A 81 1.78 -14.56 1.70
N ALA A 82 1.35 -15.49 0.85
CA ALA A 82 2.26 -16.33 0.05
C ALA A 82 2.54 -15.65 -1.29
N GLN A 83 3.32 -14.57 -1.27
CA GLN A 83 3.49 -13.71 -2.45
C GLN A 83 4.30 -14.37 -3.57
N VAL A 84 3.80 -14.30 -4.79
CA VAL A 84 4.48 -14.70 -6.02
C VAL A 84 4.34 -13.59 -7.06
N THR A 85 5.42 -13.33 -7.81
CA THR A 85 5.43 -12.32 -8.88
C THR A 85 5.46 -13.00 -10.24
N THR A 86 4.55 -12.60 -11.12
CA THR A 86 4.60 -12.87 -12.56
C THR A 86 4.88 -11.57 -13.32
N MET A 87 5.49 -11.66 -14.50
CA MET A 87 6.02 -10.51 -15.23
C MET A 87 5.61 -10.62 -16.69
N GLU A 88 5.25 -9.48 -17.28
CA GLU A 88 4.98 -9.41 -18.71
C GLU A 88 5.39 -8.07 -19.35
N THR A 89 5.33 -8.01 -20.67
CA THR A 89 5.52 -6.77 -21.43
C THR A 89 4.26 -6.39 -22.22
N ALA A 90 4.01 -5.09 -22.39
CA ALA A 90 2.90 -4.56 -23.18
C ALA A 90 3.40 -3.56 -24.24
N ASP A 91 2.95 -3.71 -25.50
CA ASP A 91 3.18 -2.74 -26.56
C ASP A 91 2.25 -1.52 -26.40
N VAL A 92 2.73 -0.53 -25.65
CA VAL A 92 1.98 0.69 -25.32
C VAL A 92 2.15 1.79 -26.36
N THR A 93 2.58 1.48 -27.59
CA THR A 93 2.83 2.51 -28.62
C THR A 93 1.59 3.34 -28.91
N GLU A 94 0.41 2.71 -28.99
CA GLU A 94 -0.85 3.43 -29.23
C GLU A 94 -1.26 4.26 -28.01
N LEU A 95 -1.00 3.78 -26.80
CA LEU A 95 -1.19 4.56 -25.57
C LEU A 95 -0.25 5.77 -25.52
N VAL A 96 1.00 5.61 -25.93
CA VAL A 96 1.96 6.72 -26.06
C VAL A 96 1.44 7.75 -27.06
N ALA A 97 1.02 7.32 -28.25
CA ALA A 97 0.44 8.21 -29.25
C ALA A 97 -0.82 8.93 -28.75
N LEU A 98 -1.72 8.21 -28.07
CA LEU A 98 -2.93 8.79 -27.49
C LEU A 98 -2.60 9.88 -26.48
N ARG A 99 -1.72 9.58 -25.52
CA ARG A 99 -1.29 10.54 -24.50
C ARG A 99 -0.68 11.78 -25.14
N GLU A 100 0.15 11.62 -26.17
CA GLU A 100 0.77 12.74 -26.89
C GLU A 100 -0.27 13.63 -27.60
N ARG A 101 -1.33 13.06 -28.16
CA ARG A 101 -2.43 13.82 -28.77
C ARG A 101 -3.22 14.65 -27.76
N VAL A 102 -3.45 14.13 -26.56
CA VAL A 102 -4.33 14.77 -25.57
C VAL A 102 -3.60 15.62 -24.52
N LYS A 103 -2.28 15.48 -24.37
CA LYS A 103 -1.53 16.14 -23.29
C LYS A 103 -1.67 17.67 -23.29
N GLU A 104 -1.67 18.29 -24.49
CA GLU A 104 -1.72 19.74 -24.62
C GLU A 104 -3.13 20.29 -24.43
N SER A 105 -4.14 19.67 -25.06
CA SER A 105 -5.54 20.07 -24.90
C SER A 105 -6.02 19.84 -23.48
N SER A 106 -5.67 18.70 -22.85
CA SER A 106 -5.96 18.42 -21.44
C SER A 106 -5.44 19.52 -20.51
N LEU A 107 -4.23 20.02 -20.76
CA LEU A 107 -3.65 21.08 -19.94
C LEU A 107 -4.31 22.43 -20.22
N LYS A 108 -4.53 22.78 -21.49
CA LYS A 108 -5.10 24.08 -21.91
C LYS A 108 -6.58 24.22 -21.54
N GLU A 109 -7.38 23.18 -21.77
CA GLU A 109 -8.84 23.22 -21.65
C GLU A 109 -9.32 22.79 -20.26
N LYS A 110 -8.63 21.83 -19.63
CA LYS A 110 -9.05 21.26 -18.35
C LYS A 110 -8.10 21.58 -17.20
N GLY A 111 -6.95 22.20 -17.46
CA GLY A 111 -5.97 22.51 -16.42
C GLY A 111 -5.25 21.28 -15.83
N VAL A 112 -5.33 20.12 -16.48
CA VAL A 112 -4.82 18.86 -15.93
C VAL A 112 -3.72 18.28 -16.82
N LYS A 113 -2.57 17.99 -16.22
CA LYS A 113 -1.44 17.35 -16.90
C LYS A 113 -1.73 15.86 -17.10
N MET A 114 -1.96 15.46 -18.35
CA MET A 114 -2.22 14.06 -18.66
C MET A 114 -0.91 13.22 -18.64
N THR A 115 -0.92 12.15 -17.85
CA THR A 115 0.15 11.13 -17.76
C THR A 115 -0.39 9.77 -18.21
N TYR A 116 0.43 8.71 -18.13
CA TYR A 116 -0.03 7.35 -18.47
C TYR A 116 -0.89 6.72 -17.37
N LEU A 117 -0.68 7.07 -16.10
CA LEU A 117 -1.34 6.43 -14.95
C LEU A 117 -2.88 6.45 -15.01
N PRO A 118 -3.58 7.54 -15.39
CA PRO A 118 -5.03 7.53 -15.52
C PRO A 118 -5.55 6.46 -16.48
N PHE A 119 -4.88 6.25 -17.62
CA PHE A 119 -5.23 5.21 -18.59
C PHE A 119 -4.95 3.82 -18.04
N ILE A 120 -3.82 3.65 -17.35
CA ILE A 120 -3.45 2.38 -16.72
C ILE A 120 -4.44 2.01 -15.62
N ILE A 121 -4.88 2.97 -14.81
CA ILE A 121 -5.92 2.76 -13.78
C ILE A 121 -7.22 2.29 -14.43
N LYS A 122 -7.66 2.92 -15.53
CA LYS A 122 -8.86 2.46 -16.26
C LYS A 122 -8.71 1.03 -16.77
N ALA A 123 -7.56 0.69 -17.37
CA ALA A 123 -7.26 -0.66 -17.84
C ALA A 123 -7.23 -1.68 -16.68
N VAL A 124 -6.58 -1.34 -15.57
CA VAL A 124 -6.52 -2.17 -14.35
C VAL A 124 -7.91 -2.41 -13.79
N VAL A 125 -8.74 -1.37 -13.63
CA VAL A 125 -10.12 -1.52 -13.14
C VAL A 125 -10.95 -2.41 -14.07
N ALA A 126 -10.84 -2.22 -15.39
CA ALA A 126 -11.53 -3.06 -16.36
C ALA A 126 -11.07 -4.54 -16.28
N ALA A 127 -9.78 -4.78 -16.06
CA ALA A 127 -9.26 -6.13 -15.84
C ALA A 127 -9.72 -6.72 -14.48
N LEU A 128 -9.69 -5.94 -13.40
CA LEU A 128 -10.16 -6.38 -12.07
C LEU A 128 -11.65 -6.76 -12.07
N LYS A 129 -12.48 -6.07 -12.85
CA LYS A 129 -13.89 -6.44 -13.04
C LYS A 129 -14.05 -7.85 -13.63
N LYS A 130 -13.11 -8.29 -14.48
CA LYS A 130 -13.08 -9.65 -15.07
C LYS A 130 -12.44 -10.68 -14.14
N HIS A 131 -11.52 -10.23 -13.27
CA HIS A 131 -10.74 -11.07 -12.35
C HIS A 131 -10.95 -10.64 -10.89
N PRO A 132 -12.14 -10.86 -10.31
CA PRO A 132 -12.53 -10.26 -9.04
C PRO A 132 -11.70 -10.72 -7.83
N TYR A 133 -11.06 -11.89 -7.90
CA TYR A 133 -10.17 -12.41 -6.85
C TYR A 133 -8.90 -11.57 -6.67
N LEU A 134 -8.49 -10.78 -7.66
CA LEU A 134 -7.39 -9.83 -7.49
C LEU A 134 -7.82 -8.55 -6.75
N ASN A 135 -9.13 -8.32 -6.60
CA ASN A 135 -9.72 -7.20 -5.87
C ASN A 135 -10.34 -7.72 -4.55
N SER A 136 -9.55 -8.39 -3.72
CA SER A 136 -10.02 -9.01 -2.48
C SER A 136 -9.03 -8.88 -1.33
N GLU A 137 -9.44 -9.33 -0.15
CA GLU A 137 -8.59 -9.57 1.02
C GLU A 137 -8.87 -10.97 1.59
N VAL A 138 -7.90 -11.54 2.30
CA VAL A 138 -8.09 -12.78 3.06
C VAL A 138 -8.42 -12.42 4.50
N ASN A 139 -9.58 -12.84 4.98
CA ASN A 139 -9.91 -12.80 6.40
C ASN A 139 -9.43 -14.08 7.07
N GLU A 140 -8.33 -13.99 7.81
CA GLU A 140 -7.75 -15.15 8.50
C GLU A 140 -8.58 -15.61 9.71
N GLU A 141 -9.38 -14.74 10.33
CA GLU A 141 -10.22 -15.12 11.47
C GLU A 141 -11.41 -15.98 11.01
N THR A 142 -12.08 -15.57 9.92
CA THR A 142 -13.24 -16.30 9.38
C THR A 142 -12.88 -17.33 8.32
N GLN A 143 -11.62 -17.35 7.85
CA GLN A 143 -11.13 -18.19 6.76
C GLN A 143 -11.89 -17.94 5.44
N GLU A 144 -12.17 -16.66 5.15
CA GLU A 144 -12.94 -16.23 3.97
C GLU A 144 -12.12 -15.33 3.05
N ILE A 145 -12.37 -15.41 1.75
CA ILE A 145 -11.89 -14.44 0.75
C ILE A 145 -12.98 -13.38 0.58
N LEU A 146 -12.68 -12.15 0.97
CA LEU A 146 -13.63 -11.04 0.90
C LEU A 146 -13.46 -10.29 -0.42
N LEU A 147 -14.24 -10.67 -1.43
CA LEU A 147 -14.28 -10.01 -2.73
C LEU A 147 -14.88 -8.59 -2.61
N LYS A 148 -14.09 -7.57 -2.95
CA LYS A 148 -14.54 -6.18 -2.88
C LYS A 148 -15.35 -5.82 -4.13
N LYS A 149 -16.50 -5.19 -3.93
CA LYS A 149 -17.40 -4.72 -5.01
C LYS A 149 -17.22 -3.24 -5.37
N TYR A 150 -16.16 -2.64 -4.83
CA TYR A 150 -15.69 -1.29 -5.12
C TYR A 150 -14.21 -1.37 -5.51
N TYR A 151 -13.73 -0.39 -6.27
CA TYR A 151 -12.39 -0.37 -6.82
C TYR A 151 -11.64 0.84 -6.29
N ASN A 152 -10.86 0.62 -5.23
CA ASN A 152 -10.05 1.67 -4.62
C ASN A 152 -8.59 1.38 -4.92
N ILE A 153 -7.95 2.24 -5.71
CA ILE A 153 -6.61 1.98 -6.23
C ILE A 153 -5.59 2.76 -5.42
N GLY A 154 -4.74 2.03 -4.69
CA GLY A 154 -3.57 2.57 -4.02
C GLY A 154 -2.51 2.96 -5.05
N ILE A 155 -1.89 4.13 -4.91
CA ILE A 155 -0.83 4.61 -5.79
C ILE A 155 0.41 4.86 -4.95
N ALA A 156 1.47 4.10 -5.18
CA ALA A 156 2.70 4.27 -4.43
C ALA A 156 3.42 5.57 -4.84
N VAL A 157 3.61 6.48 -3.90
CA VAL A 157 4.27 7.77 -4.06
C VAL A 157 5.54 7.82 -3.22
N ALA A 158 6.67 8.06 -3.88
CA ALA A 158 7.95 8.28 -3.21
C ALA A 158 7.99 9.68 -2.59
N THR A 159 8.44 9.74 -1.33
CA THR A 159 8.66 10.97 -0.55
C THR A 159 10.06 10.93 0.07
N ASP A 160 10.56 12.06 0.56
CA ASP A 160 11.90 12.15 1.16
C ASP A 160 12.08 11.24 2.39
N GLU A 161 11.01 10.95 3.13
CA GLU A 161 11.06 10.10 4.32
C GLU A 161 10.71 8.62 4.06
N GLY A 162 10.22 8.30 2.86
CA GLY A 162 9.86 6.93 2.47
C GLY A 162 8.71 6.87 1.47
N LEU A 163 8.08 5.70 1.39
CA LEU A 163 6.96 5.44 0.48
C LEU A 163 5.63 5.66 1.22
N MET A 164 4.69 6.36 0.58
CA MET A 164 3.29 6.43 0.99
C MET A 164 2.39 5.87 -0.11
N VAL A 165 1.20 5.38 0.25
CA VAL A 165 0.23 4.82 -0.70
C VAL A 165 -1.12 5.54 -0.54
N PRO A 166 -1.29 6.76 -1.10
CA PRO A 166 -2.60 7.36 -1.27
C PRO A 166 -3.55 6.46 -2.07
N VAL A 167 -4.85 6.54 -1.78
CA VAL A 167 -5.89 5.70 -2.35
C VAL A 167 -6.89 6.54 -3.13
N ILE A 168 -6.99 6.26 -4.44
CA ILE A 168 -8.06 6.80 -5.28
C ILE A 168 -9.31 5.94 -5.06
N LYS A 169 -10.32 6.53 -4.41
CA LYS A 169 -11.56 5.81 -4.09
C LYS A 169 -12.51 5.76 -5.29
N ALA A 170 -13.28 4.67 -5.43
CA ALA A 170 -14.26 4.52 -6.52
C ALA A 170 -13.68 4.85 -7.91
N ALA A 171 -12.48 4.33 -8.19
CA ALA A 171 -11.76 4.59 -9.43
C ALA A 171 -12.52 4.13 -10.68
N ASP A 172 -13.42 3.17 -10.53
CA ASP A 172 -14.33 2.70 -11.58
C ASP A 172 -15.37 3.75 -12.01
N GLN A 173 -15.70 4.69 -11.12
CA GLN A 173 -16.70 5.73 -11.38
C GLN A 173 -16.09 7.03 -11.94
N LYS A 174 -14.78 7.04 -12.18
CA LYS A 174 -14.02 8.23 -12.58
C LYS A 174 -13.57 8.12 -14.04
N ASP A 175 -13.67 9.22 -14.76
CA ASP A 175 -13.05 9.35 -16.07
C ASP A 175 -11.53 9.62 -15.93
N VAL A 176 -10.80 9.56 -17.04
CA VAL A 176 -9.34 9.77 -17.03
C VAL A 176 -8.92 11.17 -16.57
N TYR A 177 -9.78 12.17 -16.69
CA TYR A 177 -9.46 13.55 -16.29
C TYR A 177 -9.64 13.73 -14.78
N ALA A 178 -10.70 13.17 -14.21
CA ALA A 178 -10.92 13.11 -12.78
C ALA A 178 -9.79 12.33 -12.09
N LEU A 179 -9.43 11.15 -12.63
CA LEU A 179 -8.29 10.37 -12.15
C LEU A 179 -6.98 11.16 -12.22
N ALA A 180 -6.72 11.86 -13.34
CA ALA A 180 -5.52 12.65 -13.50
C ALA A 180 -5.42 13.82 -12.50
N LYS A 181 -6.54 14.51 -12.24
CA LYS A 181 -6.60 15.60 -11.26
C LYS A 181 -6.31 15.10 -9.85
N GLU A 182 -7.01 14.04 -9.43
CA GLU A 182 -6.88 13.48 -8.08
C GLU A 182 -5.51 12.86 -7.83
N LEU A 183 -4.91 12.23 -8.85
CA LEU A 183 -3.52 11.76 -8.79
C LEU A 183 -2.55 12.88 -8.45
N VAL A 184 -2.71 14.06 -9.05
CA VAL A 184 -1.84 15.22 -8.78
C VAL A 184 -2.05 15.69 -7.34
N GLU A 185 -3.31 15.89 -6.94
CA GLU A 185 -3.67 16.36 -5.60
C GLU A 185 -3.14 15.42 -4.50
N LEU A 186 -3.43 14.13 -4.59
CA LEU A 186 -2.98 13.13 -3.62
C LEU A 186 -1.46 12.99 -3.60
N SER A 187 -0.80 13.05 -4.78
CA SER A 187 0.66 12.98 -4.85
C SER A 187 1.33 14.19 -4.22
N GLU A 188 0.76 15.39 -4.40
CA GLU A 188 1.25 16.62 -3.77
C GLU A 188 1.06 16.59 -2.26
N GLN A 189 -0.12 16.18 -1.79
CA GLN A 189 -0.41 16.02 -0.36
C GLN A 189 0.49 14.98 0.31
N ALA A 190 0.78 13.86 -0.37
CA ALA A 190 1.70 12.85 0.13
C ALA A 190 3.12 13.40 0.26
N ARG A 191 3.62 14.13 -0.75
CA ARG A 191 4.94 14.76 -0.72
C ARG A 191 5.04 15.88 0.32
N SER A 192 3.99 16.70 0.47
CA SER A 192 3.94 17.81 1.43
C SER A 192 3.61 17.37 2.86
N ARG A 193 3.24 16.09 3.07
CA ARG A 193 2.80 15.50 4.35
C ARG A 193 1.51 16.12 4.90
N SER A 194 0.69 16.69 4.03
CA SER A 194 -0.63 17.22 4.38
C SER A 194 -1.75 16.23 4.06
N ILE A 195 -1.43 15.01 3.65
CA ILE A 195 -2.42 13.99 3.30
C ILE A 195 -3.20 13.50 4.52
N ASP A 196 -4.51 13.34 4.37
CA ASP A 196 -5.37 12.79 5.41
C ASP A 196 -5.13 11.28 5.56
N LEU A 197 -5.19 10.78 6.80
CA LEU A 197 -5.12 9.34 7.09
C LEU A 197 -6.26 8.56 6.41
N ALA A 198 -7.41 9.20 6.19
CA ALA A 198 -8.53 8.60 5.46
C ALA A 198 -8.21 8.32 3.99
N ASP A 199 -7.25 9.03 3.40
CA ASP A 199 -6.82 8.85 2.01
C ASP A 199 -5.64 7.89 1.88
N LEU A 200 -5.13 7.37 3.00
CA LEU A 200 -4.13 6.30 3.05
C LEU A 200 -4.75 4.93 3.35
N LYS A 201 -6.09 4.83 3.40
CA LYS A 201 -6.81 3.63 3.83
C LYS A 201 -7.86 3.20 2.82
N GLY A 202 -8.20 1.91 2.88
CA GLY A 202 -9.28 1.31 2.09
C GLY A 202 -8.91 1.00 0.65
N GLY A 203 -7.61 0.91 0.33
CA GLY A 203 -7.14 0.36 -0.94
C GLY A 203 -7.57 -1.11 -1.09
N THR A 204 -7.84 -1.51 -2.32
CA THR A 204 -8.20 -2.90 -2.67
C THR A 204 -7.23 -3.50 -3.68
N PHE A 205 -6.45 -2.65 -4.35
CA PHE A 205 -5.38 -3.02 -5.26
C PHE A 205 -4.37 -1.87 -5.35
N THR A 206 -3.07 -2.16 -5.35
CA THR A 206 -2.04 -1.12 -5.43
C THR A 206 -1.34 -1.11 -6.79
N ILE A 207 -0.99 0.08 -7.27
CA ILE A 207 -0.09 0.31 -8.40
C ILE A 207 1.17 1.01 -7.88
N THR A 208 2.34 0.48 -8.24
CA THR A 208 3.63 1.11 -7.97
C THR A 208 4.41 1.31 -9.26
N ASN A 209 4.98 2.50 -9.45
CA ASN A 209 5.70 2.86 -10.67
C ASN A 209 7.16 3.15 -10.36
N TYR A 210 8.02 2.15 -10.57
CA TYR A 210 9.47 2.30 -10.48
C TYR A 210 10.11 2.61 -11.85
N GLY A 211 9.31 2.60 -12.92
CA GLY A 211 9.74 3.01 -14.26
C GLY A 211 10.23 4.44 -14.34
N VAL A 212 9.72 5.33 -13.49
CA VAL A 212 10.22 6.71 -13.35
C VAL A 212 11.68 6.79 -12.88
N PHE A 213 12.19 5.72 -12.26
CA PHE A 213 13.59 5.58 -11.84
C PHE A 213 14.41 4.68 -12.78
N GLY A 214 13.83 4.27 -13.93
CA GLY A 214 14.52 3.48 -14.96
C GLY A 214 14.49 1.96 -14.76
N GLY A 215 13.75 1.44 -13.76
CA GLY A 215 13.60 -0.01 -13.56
C GLY A 215 12.71 -0.67 -14.63
N THR A 216 12.99 -1.93 -14.98
CA THR A 216 12.19 -2.74 -15.92
C THR A 216 11.21 -3.64 -15.17
N PHE A 217 11.73 -4.59 -14.39
CA PHE A 217 10.93 -5.50 -13.57
C PHE A 217 11.30 -5.36 -12.09
N ALA A 218 10.35 -5.66 -11.21
CA ALA A 218 10.57 -5.77 -9.79
C ALA A 218 9.59 -6.77 -9.18
N THR A 219 9.84 -7.18 -7.94
CA THR A 219 8.92 -8.02 -7.15
C THR A 219 8.33 -7.18 -6.01
N PRO A 220 7.39 -6.28 -6.30
CA PRO A 220 6.83 -5.41 -5.26
C PRO A 220 6.06 -6.22 -4.22
N ILE A 221 6.08 -5.77 -2.97
CA ILE A 221 5.34 -6.41 -1.88
C ILE A 221 3.91 -5.86 -1.87
N ALA A 222 2.90 -6.73 -1.89
CA ALA A 222 1.50 -6.32 -1.82
C ALA A 222 1.20 -5.58 -0.50
N ASN A 223 0.41 -4.52 -0.57
CA ASN A 223 0.09 -3.69 0.58
C ASN A 223 -0.99 -4.35 1.44
N HIS A 224 -0.62 -5.05 2.51
CA HIS A 224 -1.57 -5.73 3.38
C HIS A 224 -2.69 -4.79 3.87
N PRO A 225 -3.99 -5.21 3.82
CA PRO A 225 -4.51 -6.55 3.55
C PRO A 225 -4.83 -6.87 2.07
N GLU A 226 -4.38 -6.04 1.12
CA GLU A 226 -4.58 -6.29 -0.31
C GLU A 226 -3.85 -7.55 -0.76
N VAL A 227 -4.48 -8.32 -1.66
CA VAL A 227 -3.91 -9.58 -2.17
C VAL A 227 -3.03 -9.40 -3.39
N ALA A 228 -2.95 -8.20 -3.98
CA ALA A 228 -2.21 -7.98 -5.21
C ALA A 228 -1.70 -6.54 -5.37
N ILE A 229 -0.58 -6.42 -6.10
CA ILE A 229 0.04 -5.15 -6.48
C ILE A 229 0.61 -5.25 -7.90
N LEU A 230 0.38 -4.21 -8.70
CA LEU A 230 0.96 -4.06 -10.03
C LEU A 230 2.16 -3.11 -10.00
N GLY A 231 3.32 -3.63 -10.34
CA GLY A 231 4.53 -2.90 -10.67
C GLY A 231 4.55 -2.45 -12.13
N ILE A 232 4.82 -1.17 -12.36
CA ILE A 232 5.01 -0.57 -13.69
C ILE A 232 6.47 -0.17 -13.82
N GLY A 233 7.14 -0.78 -14.80
CA GLY A 233 8.48 -0.45 -15.23
C GLY A 233 8.53 0.67 -16.26
N ARG A 234 9.74 0.97 -16.73
CA ARG A 234 9.98 2.01 -17.72
C ARG A 234 9.28 1.69 -19.05
N ILE A 235 9.06 2.73 -19.85
CA ILE A 235 8.72 2.56 -21.26
C ILE A 235 10.00 2.76 -22.07
N SER A 236 10.38 1.78 -22.90
CA SER A 236 11.55 1.89 -23.80
C SER A 236 11.19 1.56 -25.25
N ASP A 237 12.01 2.05 -26.18
CA ASP A 237 11.98 1.63 -27.58
C ASP A 237 12.63 0.25 -27.69
N GLU A 238 11.86 -0.75 -28.12
CA GLU A 238 12.36 -2.11 -28.31
C GLU A 238 12.10 -2.58 -29.74
N PRO A 239 13.03 -3.36 -30.35
CA PRO A 239 12.78 -4.05 -31.60
C PRO A 239 11.87 -5.26 -31.36
N VAL A 240 10.70 -5.28 -32.00
CA VAL A 240 9.76 -6.41 -31.92
C VAL A 240 9.39 -6.91 -33.31
N VAL A 241 9.02 -8.20 -33.41
CA VAL A 241 8.58 -8.80 -34.67
C VAL A 241 7.07 -8.64 -34.82
N ARG A 242 6.61 -7.98 -35.89
CA ARG A 242 5.18 -7.85 -36.26
C ARG A 242 5.03 -8.22 -37.73
N GLY A 243 4.16 -9.18 -38.04
CA GLY A 243 3.93 -9.60 -39.42
C GLY A 243 5.17 -10.15 -40.15
N GLY A 244 6.18 -10.60 -39.41
CA GLY A 244 7.46 -11.06 -39.97
C GLY A 244 8.53 -9.98 -40.13
N GLU A 245 8.22 -8.71 -39.81
CA GLU A 245 9.16 -7.59 -39.89
C GLU A 245 9.60 -7.12 -38.50
N ILE A 246 10.85 -6.65 -38.37
CA ILE A 246 11.34 -6.00 -37.15
C ILE A 246 10.92 -4.54 -37.16
N VAL A 247 10.12 -4.14 -36.19
CA VAL A 247 9.64 -2.77 -36.01
C VAL A 247 9.97 -2.27 -34.60
N VAL A 248 10.25 -0.97 -34.47
CA VAL A 248 10.47 -0.34 -33.16
C VAL A 248 9.13 -0.02 -32.53
N ARG A 249 8.91 -0.47 -31.29
CA ARG A 249 7.68 -0.21 -30.51
C ARG A 249 8.02 0.29 -29.12
N LYS A 250 7.07 0.99 -28.50
CA LYS A 250 7.14 1.44 -27.11
C LYS A 250 6.67 0.31 -26.22
N ILE A 251 7.59 -0.32 -25.49
CA ILE A 251 7.29 -1.45 -24.61
C ILE A 251 7.28 -0.99 -23.15
N MET A 252 6.21 -1.32 -22.44
CA MET A 252 6.06 -1.16 -20.99
C MET A 252 6.27 -2.50 -20.31
N TYR A 253 7.06 -2.52 -19.23
CA TYR A 253 7.27 -3.71 -18.41
C TYR A 253 6.30 -3.73 -17.24
N LEU A 254 5.69 -4.89 -16.97
CA LEU A 254 4.69 -5.09 -15.93
C LEU A 254 5.14 -6.21 -14.98
N SER A 255 4.88 -6.05 -13.69
CA SER A 255 5.13 -7.08 -12.68
C SER A 255 3.93 -7.17 -11.74
N LEU A 256 3.20 -8.27 -11.77
CA LEU A 256 2.09 -8.50 -10.85
C LEU A 256 2.57 -9.40 -9.71
N THR A 257 2.60 -8.88 -8.50
CA THR A 257 2.70 -9.72 -7.29
C THR A 257 1.30 -9.98 -6.75
N PHE A 258 1.03 -11.23 -6.38
CA PHE A 258 -0.24 -11.66 -5.82
C PHE A 258 -0.05 -12.70 -4.71
N ASP A 259 -1.05 -12.83 -3.83
CA ASP A 259 -1.10 -13.85 -2.80
C ASP A 259 -1.54 -15.20 -3.39
N HIS A 260 -0.60 -16.15 -3.44
CA HIS A 260 -0.82 -17.48 -4.02
C HIS A 260 -1.78 -18.36 -3.17
N ARG A 261 -2.23 -17.89 -2.00
CA ARG A 261 -3.34 -18.51 -1.26
C ARG A 261 -4.70 -18.23 -1.91
N VAL A 262 -4.81 -17.13 -2.67
CA VAL A 262 -6.08 -16.65 -3.26
C VAL A 262 -6.18 -17.01 -4.74
N LEU A 263 -5.08 -16.87 -5.48
CA LEU A 263 -5.03 -17.15 -6.91
C LEU A 263 -3.89 -18.10 -7.24
N ASP A 264 -4.01 -18.78 -8.39
CA ASP A 264 -2.90 -19.52 -8.99
C ASP A 264 -2.20 -18.72 -10.11
N GLY A 265 -1.09 -19.26 -10.63
CA GLY A 265 -0.34 -18.65 -11.71
C GLY A 265 -1.14 -18.52 -13.03
N ALA A 266 -2.14 -19.36 -13.28
CA ALA A 266 -2.94 -19.31 -14.49
C ALA A 266 -3.94 -18.15 -14.44
N GLU A 267 -4.56 -17.89 -13.29
CA GLU A 267 -5.41 -16.71 -13.07
C GLU A 267 -4.62 -15.41 -13.14
N ALA A 268 -3.45 -15.36 -12.50
CA ALA A 268 -2.55 -14.21 -12.58
C ALA A 268 -2.09 -13.91 -14.02
N ALA A 269 -1.74 -14.95 -14.79
CA ALA A 269 -1.38 -14.81 -16.20
C ALA A 269 -2.57 -14.33 -17.07
N ARG A 270 -3.79 -14.85 -16.84
CA ARG A 270 -4.99 -14.38 -17.54
C ARG A 270 -5.26 -12.90 -17.28
N PHE A 271 -5.16 -12.46 -16.02
CA PHE A 271 -5.30 -11.05 -15.69
C PHE A 271 -4.26 -10.18 -16.39
N LEU A 272 -2.97 -10.56 -16.34
CA LEU A 272 -1.91 -9.80 -17.00
C LEU A 272 -2.13 -9.75 -18.51
N ASN A 273 -2.54 -10.85 -19.15
CA ASN A 273 -2.83 -10.88 -20.58
C ASN A 273 -4.00 -9.97 -20.96
N ASP A 274 -5.07 -9.95 -20.17
CA ASP A 274 -6.20 -9.04 -20.38
C ASP A 274 -5.78 -7.58 -20.19
N LEU A 275 -4.96 -7.30 -19.17
CA LEU A 275 -4.39 -5.97 -18.95
C LEU A 275 -3.48 -5.53 -20.11
N VAL A 276 -2.62 -6.43 -20.61
CA VAL A 276 -1.77 -6.18 -21.79
C VAL A 276 -2.64 -5.79 -22.98
N GLN A 277 -3.68 -6.56 -23.30
CA GLN A 277 -4.59 -6.22 -24.40
C GLN A 277 -5.26 -4.85 -24.23
N LEU A 278 -5.66 -4.49 -23.01
CA LEU A 278 -6.27 -3.18 -22.70
C LEU A 278 -5.26 -2.03 -22.80
N LEU A 279 -3.98 -2.28 -22.53
CA LEU A 279 -2.92 -1.29 -22.66
C LEU A 279 -2.42 -1.12 -24.10
N GLU A 280 -2.45 -2.20 -24.89
CA GLU A 280 -2.15 -2.19 -26.33
C GLU A 280 -3.24 -1.46 -27.13
N ASP A 281 -4.51 -1.57 -26.70
CA ASP A 281 -5.65 -0.83 -27.27
C ASP A 281 -6.34 0.06 -26.21
N PRO A 282 -5.88 1.31 -26.03
CA PRO A 282 -6.44 2.20 -25.02
C PRO A 282 -7.88 2.61 -25.31
N ALA A 283 -8.39 2.51 -26.55
CA ALA A 283 -9.79 2.81 -26.84
C ALA A 283 -10.70 1.77 -26.15
N ARG A 284 -10.31 0.50 -26.18
CA ARG A 284 -11.02 -0.59 -25.48
C ARG A 284 -11.09 -0.35 -23.97
N ALA A 285 -9.97 0.06 -23.35
CA ALA A 285 -9.92 0.38 -21.93
C ALA A 285 -10.82 1.56 -21.52
N LEU A 286 -11.04 2.52 -22.43
CA LEU A 286 -11.89 3.69 -22.19
C LEU A 286 -13.39 3.43 -22.41
N MET A 287 -13.74 2.41 -23.20
CA MET A 287 -15.13 2.03 -23.50
C MET A 287 -15.75 1.09 -22.46
N GLU A 288 -14.93 0.44 -21.63
CA GLU A 288 -15.42 -0.42 -20.55
C GLU A 288 -16.08 0.46 -19.45
N PRO A 289 -17.36 0.20 -19.11
CA PRO A 289 -18.12 1.00 -18.15
C PRO A 289 -17.56 0.93 -16.73
#